data_AF-A0A8C6VFC8-F1
#
_entry.id   AF-A0A8C6VFC8-F1
#
_cell.length_a   1.000
_cell.length_b   1.000
_cell.length_c   1.000
_cell.angle_alpha   90.00
_cell.angle_beta   90.00
_cell.angle_gamma   90.00
#
_symmetry.space_group_name_H-M   'P 1'
#
loop_
_entity.id
_entity.type
_entity.pdbx_description
1 polymer ?
#
loop_
_entity_poly.entity_id
_entity_poly.type
_entity_poly.pdbx_seq_one_letter_code
_entity_poly.pdbx_strand_id
1 'polypeptide(L)'
;MDRHIPVYPLPEEIRKMSQDETMCKYCGVSYLIFHEFKLLDEKVKTMEKKMKFYEGSVEREKMLQEKLQCLSQDFEQCTAASESKTERIRELVTELENKEAAVENLSKQLRSFHKEKEDIWRQSQLVQSIQFEPNLS
;
A
#
# COMPACT_ATOMS: atom_id res chain seq x y z
N MET A 1 59.01 9.92 7.95
CA MET A 1 57.74 10.44 8.50
C MET A 1 57.68 11.92 8.16
N ASP A 2 56.71 12.34 7.35
CA ASP A 2 56.50 13.75 7.04
C ASP A 2 56.11 14.50 8.31
N ARG A 3 56.90 15.51 8.67
CA ARG A 3 56.55 16.38 9.80
C ARG A 3 55.41 17.28 9.32
N HIS A 4 54.25 17.17 9.97
CA HIS A 4 53.14 18.07 9.69
C HIS A 4 53.56 19.51 10.03
N ILE A 5 53.58 20.38 9.03
CA ILE A 5 53.82 21.81 9.20
C ILE A 5 52.45 22.47 9.34
N PRO A 6 52.16 23.16 10.46
CA PRO A 6 50.90 23.87 10.63
C PRO A 6 50.68 24.89 9.51
N VAL A 7 49.48 24.89 8.91
CA VAL A 7 49.10 25.79 7.82
C VAL A 7 49.18 27.26 8.25
N TYR A 8 48.94 27.53 9.53
CA TYR A 8 49.08 28.84 10.15
C TYR A 8 50.04 28.74 11.34
N PRO A 9 51.25 29.32 11.26
CA PRO A 9 52.17 29.34 12.39
C PRO A 9 51.65 30.25 13.51
N LEU A 10 52.12 29.99 14.74
CA LEU A 10 51.80 30.85 15.88
C LEU A 10 52.27 32.30 15.63
N PRO A 11 51.51 33.31 16.07
CA PRO A 11 51.91 34.72 16.04
C PRO A 11 53.29 34.94 16.67
N GLU A 12 53.99 35.95 16.19
CA GLU A 12 55.38 36.19 16.55
C GLU A 12 55.54 36.58 18.02
N GLU A 13 54.51 37.20 18.60
CA GLU A 13 54.40 37.54 20.01
C GLU A 13 54.44 36.28 20.88
N ILE A 14 53.66 35.26 20.53
CA ILE A 14 53.57 33.99 21.27
C ILE A 14 54.84 33.16 21.05
N ARG A 15 55.44 33.21 19.86
CA ARG A 15 56.70 32.51 19.56
C ARG A 15 57.91 33.06 20.33
N LYS A 16 57.88 34.33 20.72
CA LYS A 16 58.94 35.00 21.50
C LYS A 16 58.73 34.88 23.02
N MET A 17 57.58 34.38 23.47
CA MET A 17 57.33 34.11 24.89
C MET A 17 58.22 32.99 25.42
N SER A 18 58.55 33.08 26.71
CA SER A 18 59.26 32.01 27.40
C SER A 18 58.36 30.80 27.62
N GLN A 19 58.96 29.62 27.80
CA GLN A 19 58.19 28.40 28.07
C GLN A 19 57.38 28.51 29.37
N ASP A 20 57.90 29.19 30.39
CA ASP A 20 57.22 29.40 31.67
C ASP A 20 55.94 30.25 31.55
N GLU A 21 55.82 31.07 30.50
CA GLU A 21 54.63 31.89 30.23
C GLU A 21 53.55 31.13 29.45
N THR A 22 53.93 30.13 28.65
CA THR A 22 53.01 29.36 27.81
C THR A 22 52.60 28.02 28.41
N MET A 23 53.26 27.62 29.50
CA MET A 23 53.07 26.35 30.19
C MET A 23 52.38 26.54 31.55
N CYS A 24 51.55 25.58 31.93
CA CYS A 24 50.97 25.56 33.26
C CYS A 24 52.02 25.23 34.32
N LYS A 25 52.15 26.09 35.35
CA LYS A 25 53.11 25.90 36.46
C LYS A 25 52.83 24.66 37.34
N TYR A 26 51.63 24.09 37.25
CA TYR A 26 51.22 22.95 38.06
C TYR A 26 51.34 21.62 37.32
N CYS A 27 50.88 21.56 36.06
CA CYS A 27 50.86 20.32 35.29
C CYS A 27 51.87 20.28 34.12
N GLY A 28 52.53 21.40 33.81
CA GLY A 28 53.51 21.49 32.73
C GLY A 28 52.91 21.32 31.34
N VAL A 29 51.60 21.45 31.16
CA VAL A 29 50.96 21.37 29.83
C VAL A 29 50.88 22.76 29.22
N SER A 30 51.15 22.86 27.91
CA SER A 30 50.97 24.13 27.17
C SER A 30 49.50 24.52 27.13
N TYR A 31 49.19 25.76 27.50
CA TYR A 31 47.81 26.28 27.46
C TYR A 31 47.23 26.28 26.05
N LEU A 32 48.08 26.48 25.03
CA LEU A 32 47.69 26.48 23.62
C LEU A 32 47.24 25.08 23.19
N ILE A 33 48.04 24.07 23.52
CA ILE A 33 47.74 22.67 23.22
C ILE A 33 46.49 22.23 24.00
N PHE A 34 46.39 22.58 25.28
CA PHE A 34 45.25 22.21 26.11
C PHE A 34 43.92 22.72 25.56
N HIS A 35 43.87 23.96 25.07
CA HIS A 35 42.66 24.51 24.46
C HIS A 35 42.24 23.75 23.20
N GLU A 36 43.18 23.47 22.29
CA GLU A 36 42.90 22.70 21.07
C GLU A 36 42.40 21.29 21.38
N PHE A 37 43.01 20.61 22.35
CA PHE A 37 42.54 19.31 22.82
C PHE A 37 41.11 19.37 23.36
N LYS A 38 40.77 20.42 24.12
CA LYS A 38 39.44 20.60 24.66
C LYS A 38 38.38 20.79 23.57
N LEU A 39 38.69 21.59 22.55
CA LEU A 39 37.81 21.77 21.38
C LEU A 39 37.63 20.46 20.59
N LEU A 40 38.71 19.70 20.40
CA LEU A 40 38.66 18.41 19.73
C LEU A 40 37.82 17.40 20.52
N ASP A 41 38.00 17.34 21.84
CA ASP A 41 37.20 16.48 22.74
C ASP A 41 35.70 16.82 22.68
N GLU A 42 35.35 18.11 22.70
CA GLU A 42 33.96 18.56 22.55
C GLU A 42 33.38 18.19 21.16
N LYS A 43 34.19 18.32 20.10
CA LYS A 43 33.81 17.92 18.74
C LYS A 43 33.58 16.41 18.66
N VAL A 44 34.47 15.61 19.22
CA VAL A 44 34.34 14.14 19.27
C VAL A 44 33.08 13.74 20.01
N LYS A 45 32.84 14.28 21.21
CA LYS A 45 31.61 14.04 21.99
C LYS A 45 30.35 14.40 21.20
N THR A 46 30.39 15.48 20.43
CA THR A 46 29.26 15.88 19.57
C THR A 46 29.06 14.89 18.41
N MET A 47 30.15 14.43 17.79
CA MET A 47 30.09 13.42 16.73
C MET A 47 29.57 12.08 17.24
N GLU A 48 30.02 11.62 18.41
CA GLU A 48 29.54 10.38 19.05
C GLU A 48 28.04 10.43 19.33
N LYS A 49 27.52 11.57 19.82
CA LYS A 49 26.07 11.76 20.04
C LYS A 49 25.29 11.66 18.73
N LYS A 50 25.80 12.27 17.65
CA LYS A 50 25.19 12.18 16.31
C LYS A 50 25.22 10.75 15.78
N MET A 51 26.33 10.04 15.96
CA MET A 51 26.48 8.65 15.52
C MET A 51 25.43 7.74 16.17
N LYS A 52 25.29 7.81 17.50
CA LYS A 52 24.26 7.06 18.24
C LYS A 52 22.84 7.38 17.77
N PHE A 53 22.57 8.65 17.45
CA PHE A 53 21.28 9.05 16.89
C PHE A 53 21.02 8.40 15.52
N TYR A 54 22.02 8.40 14.63
CA TYR A 54 21.90 7.79 13.31
C TYR A 54 21.78 6.26 13.37
N GLU A 55 22.52 5.59 14.24
CA GLU A 55 22.35 4.15 14.49
C GLU A 55 20.91 3.82 14.85
N GLY A 56 20.31 4.58 15.77
CA GLY A 56 18.89 4.41 16.10
C GLY A 56 17.94 4.74 14.94
N SER A 57 18.31 5.65 14.04
CA SER A 57 17.51 5.94 12.84
C SER A 57 17.52 4.78 11.86
N VAL A 58 18.68 4.14 11.65
CA VAL A 58 18.79 2.97 10.76
C VAL A 58 17.89 1.83 11.25
N GLU A 59 17.86 1.54 12.55
CA GLU A 59 17.00 0.49 13.09
C GLU A 59 15.50 0.82 12.92
N ARG A 60 15.12 2.10 13.14
CA ARG A 60 13.74 2.56 12.89
C ARG A 60 13.34 2.42 11.43
N GLU A 61 14.24 2.79 10.52
CA GLU A 61 13.99 2.71 9.09
C GLU A 61 13.85 1.26 8.62
N LYS A 62 14.69 0.36 9.13
CA LYS A 62 14.56 -1.08 8.89
C LYS A 62 13.20 -1.61 9.34
N MET A 63 12.76 -1.31 10.56
CA MET A 63 11.43 -1.72 11.05
C MET A 63 10.29 -1.14 10.20
N LEU A 64 10.42 0.10 9.72
CA LEU A 64 9.43 0.71 8.84
C LEU A 64 9.39 0.02 7.48
N GLN A 65 10.55 -0.35 6.94
CA GLN A 65 10.66 -1.06 5.67
C GLN A 65 10.03 -2.46 5.76
N GLU A 66 10.24 -3.19 6.85
CA GLU A 66 9.59 -4.48 7.10
C GLU A 66 8.07 -4.34 7.18
N LYS A 67 7.56 -3.34 7.92
CA LYS A 67 6.11 -3.06 7.97
C LYS A 67 5.53 -2.71 6.61
N LEU A 68 6.25 -1.92 5.82
CA LEU A 68 5.81 -1.53 4.48
C LEU A 68 5.74 -2.74 3.55
N GLN A 69 6.70 -3.67 3.66
CA GLN A 69 6.67 -4.93 2.92
C GLN A 69 5.46 -5.79 3.29
N CYS A 70 5.17 -5.95 4.59
CA CYS A 70 3.97 -6.68 5.04
C CYS A 70 2.69 -6.03 4.50
N LEU A 71 2.55 -4.70 4.62
CA LEU A 71 1.38 -3.98 4.13
C LEU A 71 1.22 -4.09 2.61
N SER A 72 2.32 -4.07 1.85
CA SER A 72 2.28 -4.28 0.40
C SER A 72 1.75 -5.67 0.06
N GLN A 73 2.21 -6.69 0.76
CA GLN A 73 1.78 -8.07 0.55
C GLN A 73 0.28 -8.24 0.89
N ASP A 74 -0.18 -7.66 1.99
CA ASP A 74 -1.60 -7.69 2.38
C ASP A 74 -2.47 -6.97 1.33
N PHE A 75 -1.99 -5.85 0.80
CA PHE A 75 -2.67 -5.09 -0.24
C PHE A 75 -2.78 -5.89 -1.56
N GLU A 76 -1.71 -6.55 -1.98
CA GLU A 76 -1.71 -7.45 -3.15
C GLU A 76 -2.73 -8.58 -2.98
N GLN A 77 -2.76 -9.23 -1.81
CA GLN A 77 -3.73 -10.28 -1.51
C GLN A 77 -5.17 -9.76 -1.54
N CYS A 78 -5.43 -8.61 -0.94
CA CYS A 78 -6.75 -7.99 -0.96
C CYS A 78 -7.19 -7.64 -2.38
N THR A 79 -6.26 -7.15 -3.21
CA THR A 79 -6.52 -6.80 -4.61
C THR A 79 -6.88 -8.05 -5.40
N ALA A 80 -6.08 -9.12 -5.32
CA ALA A 80 -6.36 -10.38 -5.98
C ALA A 80 -7.71 -11.00 -5.53
N ALA A 81 -8.02 -10.92 -4.24
CA ALA A 81 -9.31 -11.37 -3.72
C ALA A 81 -10.50 -10.54 -4.26
N SER A 82 -10.31 -9.23 -4.41
CA SER A 82 -11.31 -8.34 -5.00
C SER A 82 -11.52 -8.67 -6.49
N GLU A 83 -10.45 -8.86 -7.25
CA GLU A 83 -10.51 -9.25 -8.65
C GLU A 83 -11.24 -10.58 -8.84
N SER A 84 -10.90 -11.60 -8.05
CA SER A 84 -11.60 -12.89 -8.07
C SER A 84 -13.10 -12.74 -7.77
N LYS A 85 -13.48 -11.92 -6.78
CA LYS A 85 -14.89 -11.65 -6.47
C LYS A 85 -15.61 -10.94 -7.61
N THR A 86 -14.96 -9.96 -8.24
CA THR A 86 -15.56 -9.22 -9.36
C THR A 86 -15.73 -10.10 -10.60
N GLU A 87 -14.81 -11.02 -10.87
CA GLU A 87 -14.97 -12.03 -11.94
C GLU A 87 -16.15 -12.95 -11.64
N ARG A 88 -16.23 -13.48 -10.42
CA ARG A 88 -17.37 -14.31 -10.00
C ARG A 88 -18.72 -13.59 -10.11
N ILE A 89 -18.76 -12.29 -9.77
CA ILE A 89 -19.96 -11.47 -9.94
C ILE A 89 -20.33 -11.37 -11.42
N ARG A 90 -19.35 -11.15 -12.31
CA ARG A 90 -19.59 -11.09 -13.77
C ARG A 90 -20.16 -12.41 -14.28
N GLU A 91 -19.59 -13.55 -13.90
CA GLU A 91 -20.12 -14.87 -14.25
C GLU A 91 -21.57 -15.04 -13.79
N LEU A 92 -21.87 -14.71 -12.54
CA LEU A 92 -23.23 -14.81 -11.99
C LEU A 92 -24.23 -13.88 -12.69
N VAL A 93 -23.80 -12.69 -13.11
CA VAL A 93 -24.63 -11.76 -13.90
C VAL A 93 -24.98 -12.40 -15.24
N THR A 94 -24.01 -12.97 -15.96
CA THR A 94 -24.29 -13.65 -17.24
C THR A 94 -25.21 -14.86 -17.06
N GLU A 95 -25.07 -15.61 -15.96
CA GLU A 95 -25.97 -16.72 -15.67
C GLU A 95 -27.40 -16.21 -15.41
N LEU A 96 -27.55 -15.14 -14.64
CA LEU A 96 -28.85 -14.52 -14.36
C LEU A 96 -29.53 -14.03 -15.64
N GLU A 97 -28.82 -13.34 -16.52
CA GLU A 97 -29.34 -12.88 -17.82
C GLU A 97 -29.84 -14.06 -18.67
N ASN A 98 -29.09 -15.16 -18.70
CA ASN A 98 -29.50 -16.38 -19.41
C ASN A 98 -30.76 -17.01 -18.80
N LYS A 99 -30.86 -17.05 -17.47
CA LYS A 99 -32.07 -17.56 -16.78
C LYS A 99 -33.26 -16.66 -17.05
N GLU A 100 -33.09 -15.34 -17.03
CA GLU A 100 -34.14 -14.37 -17.32
C GLU A 100 -34.67 -14.53 -18.75
N ALA A 101 -33.78 -14.67 -19.74
CA ALA A 101 -34.17 -14.95 -21.13
C ALA A 101 -34.94 -16.28 -21.26
N ALA A 102 -34.53 -17.32 -20.53
CA ALA A 102 -35.23 -18.60 -20.53
C ALA A 102 -36.64 -18.49 -19.92
N VAL A 103 -36.80 -17.75 -18.82
CA VAL A 103 -38.09 -17.48 -18.19
C VAL A 103 -39.01 -16.69 -19.13
N GLU A 104 -38.47 -15.69 -19.82
CA GLU A 104 -39.24 -14.90 -20.79
C GLU A 104 -39.72 -15.77 -21.96
N ASN A 105 -38.86 -16.66 -22.47
CA ASN A 105 -39.21 -17.59 -23.53
C ASN A 105 -40.31 -18.58 -23.10
N LEU A 106 -40.16 -19.20 -21.93
CA LEU A 106 -41.19 -20.09 -21.37
C LEU A 106 -42.51 -19.37 -21.16
N SER A 107 -42.48 -18.11 -20.72
CA SER A 107 -43.68 -17.28 -20.57
C SER A 107 -44.36 -17.00 -21.92
N LYS A 108 -43.58 -16.77 -22.98
CA LYS A 108 -44.11 -16.64 -24.36
C LYS A 108 -44.79 -17.92 -24.82
N GLN A 109 -44.16 -19.07 -24.60
CA GLN A 109 -44.72 -20.39 -24.94
C GLN A 109 -46.01 -20.69 -24.16
N LEU A 110 -46.05 -20.39 -22.86
CA LEU A 110 -47.24 -20.59 -22.05
C LEU A 110 -48.42 -19.76 -22.59
N ARG A 111 -48.17 -18.50 -22.99
CA ARG A 111 -49.19 -17.65 -23.62
C ARG A 111 -49.71 -18.21 -24.95
N SER A 112 -48.82 -18.75 -25.80
CA SER A 112 -49.26 -19.36 -27.06
C SER A 112 -50.11 -20.62 -26.83
N PHE A 113 -49.69 -21.50 -25.93
CA PHE A 113 -50.48 -22.70 -25.59
C PHE A 113 -51.83 -22.35 -24.96
N HIS A 114 -51.89 -21.31 -24.13
CA HIS A 114 -53.17 -20.84 -23.59
C HIS A 114 -54.13 -20.39 -24.68
N LYS A 115 -53.64 -19.62 -25.67
CA LYS A 115 -54.43 -19.16 -26.80
C LYS A 115 -54.92 -20.34 -27.66
N GLU A 116 -54.05 -21.28 -27.98
CA GLU A 116 -54.40 -22.47 -28.75
C GLU A 116 -55.46 -23.32 -28.03
N LYS A 117 -55.31 -23.51 -26.71
CA LYS A 117 -56.30 -24.19 -25.87
C LYS A 117 -57.66 -23.49 -25.92
N GLU A 118 -57.69 -22.14 -25.83
CA GLU A 118 -58.93 -21.38 -25.97
C GLU A 118 -59.56 -21.55 -27.35
N ASP A 119 -58.77 -21.49 -28.42
CA ASP A 119 -59.26 -21.60 -29.79
C ASP A 119 -59.88 -23.00 -30.04
N ILE A 120 -59.20 -24.07 -29.58
CA ILE A 120 -59.72 -25.45 -29.64
C ILE A 120 -61.01 -25.59 -28.83
N TRP A 121 -61.05 -25.01 -27.62
CA TRP A 121 -62.24 -25.05 -26.77
C TRP A 121 -63.43 -24.36 -27.43
N ARG A 122 -63.23 -23.18 -28.02
CA ARG A 122 -64.28 -22.47 -28.78
C ARG A 122 -64.76 -23.28 -29.98
N GLN A 123 -63.85 -23.90 -30.73
CA GLN A 123 -64.22 -24.77 -31.85
C GLN A 123 -65.04 -25.99 -31.41
N SER A 124 -64.65 -26.66 -30.32
CA SER A 124 -65.39 -27.80 -29.78
C SER A 124 -66.81 -27.41 -29.35
N GLN A 125 -66.98 -26.24 -28.73
CA GLN A 125 -68.27 -25.71 -28.33
C GLN A 125 -69.18 -25.41 -29.55
N LEU A 126 -68.61 -24.85 -30.62
CA LEU A 126 -69.32 -24.61 -31.88
C LEU A 126 -69.79 -25.93 -32.53
N VAL A 127 -68.92 -26.95 -32.60
CA VAL A 127 -69.28 -28.27 -33.16
C VAL A 127 -70.38 -28.94 -32.35
N GLN A 128 -70.34 -28.85 -31.02
CA GLN A 128 -71.42 -29.34 -30.16
C GLN A 128 -72.73 -28.61 -30.44
N SER A 129 -72.72 -27.29 -30.63
CA SER A 129 -73.95 -26.55 -30.96
C SER A 129 -74.54 -26.90 -32.34
N ILE A 130 -73.71 -27.32 -33.31
CA ILE A 130 -74.17 -27.71 -34.67
C ILE A 130 -74.74 -29.14 -34.69
N GLN A 131 -74.29 -30.04 -33.81
CA GLN A 131 -74.80 -31.42 -33.72
C GLN A 131 -76.17 -31.55 -33.01
N PHE A 132 -76.72 -30.46 -32.44
CA PHE A 132 -77.99 -30.43 -31.72
C PHE A 132 -79.09 -29.61 -32.41
N GLU A 133 -79.02 -29.34 -33.72
CA GLU A 133 -80.24 -28.95 -34.46
C GLU A 133 -81.08 -30.21 -34.75
N PRO A 134 -82.26 -30.38 -34.13
CA PRO A 134 -83.14 -31.49 -34.47
C PRO A 134 -83.71 -31.22 -35.86
N ASN A 135 -83.61 -32.21 -36.74
CA ASN A 135 -84.40 -32.27 -37.97
C ASN A 135 -85.88 -32.06 -37.62
N LEU A 136 -86.38 -30.84 -37.82
CA LEU A 136 -87.81 -30.53 -37.80
C LEU A 136 -88.33 -30.71 -39.22
N SER A 137 -89.20 -31.73 -39.32
CA SER A 137 -89.99 -32.13 -40.48
C SER A 137 -90.93 -31.04 -40.99
#